data_AF-A0A127SA49-F1
#
_entry.id   AF-A0A127SA49-F1
#
_cell.length_a   1.000
_cell.length_b   1.000
_cell.length_c   1.000
_cell.angle_alpha   90.00
_cell.angle_beta   90.00
_cell.angle_gamma   90.00
#
_symmetry.space_group_name_H-M   'P 1'
#
loop_
_entity.id
_entity.type
_entity.pdbx_description
1 polymer ?
#
loop_
_entity_poly.entity_id
_entity_poly.type
_entity_poly.pdbx_seq_one_letter_code
_entity_poly.pdbx_strand_id
1 'polypeptide(L)'
;VYVRIYSGTLHLRDVIRISEKEKIKITEMCVPTNGEIVPADHACPGEIVILADDTLKLNDILGNEKLLPHKTRIDNPMPLLRTTVEPQKPEQREALLNALAEIADTDPLLHFDIDTVTHEIMLSFLGNVQMEVICAILEEKYHVEAEIKEPTVIYMERPLRKAEYTIHIEVPPNPFWASVGLSIEPLPIGSGVQYESRVSLGYLNQSFQNAVMEGVLYGCEQGLYG
;
A
#
# COMPACT_ATOMS: atom_id res chain seq x y z
N VAL A 1 1.16 17.58 -8.00
CA VAL A 1 1.85 16.26 -7.94
C VAL A 1 3.18 16.31 -8.67
N TYR A 2 4.26 15.75 -8.09
CA TYR A 2 5.56 15.61 -8.77
C TYR A 2 5.54 14.36 -9.66
N VAL A 3 5.96 14.52 -10.92
CA VAL A 3 6.00 13.45 -11.92
C VAL A 3 7.39 13.41 -12.54
N ARG A 4 7.96 12.21 -12.66
CA ARG A 4 9.21 11.98 -13.40
C ARG A 4 8.92 11.42 -14.78
N ILE A 5 9.42 12.08 -15.82
CA ILE A 5 9.25 11.63 -17.20
C ILE A 5 10.38 10.67 -17.54
N TYR A 6 10.06 9.39 -17.79
CA TYR A 6 11.06 8.40 -18.18
C TYR A 6 11.24 8.29 -19.70
N SER A 7 10.20 8.54 -20.47
CA SER A 7 10.20 8.40 -21.93
C SER A 7 9.08 9.23 -22.55
N GLY A 8 9.28 9.67 -23.80
CA GLY A 8 8.35 10.55 -24.50
C GLY A 8 8.42 12.01 -24.04
N THR A 9 7.52 12.83 -24.57
CA THR A 9 7.44 14.26 -24.27
C THR A 9 6.04 14.61 -23.84
N LEU A 10 5.92 15.36 -22.75
CA LEU A 10 4.67 15.83 -22.18
C LEU A 10 4.40 17.26 -22.63
N HIS A 11 3.23 17.57 -23.18
CA HIS A 11 2.85 18.93 -23.54
C HIS A 11 1.64 19.41 -22.73
N LEU A 12 1.57 20.73 -22.54
CA LEU A 12 0.39 21.37 -21.99
C LEU A 12 -0.82 21.09 -22.88
N ARG A 13 -1.96 20.78 -22.25
CA ARG A 13 -3.24 20.35 -22.85
C ARG A 13 -3.28 18.93 -23.41
N ASP A 14 -2.22 18.15 -23.26
CA ASP A 14 -2.25 16.73 -23.59
C ASP A 14 -3.29 16.00 -22.74
N VAL A 15 -3.92 14.99 -23.34
CA VAL A 15 -4.81 14.06 -22.65
C VAL A 15 -4.10 12.72 -22.54
N ILE A 16 -3.68 12.37 -21.33
CA ILE A 16 -2.87 11.19 -21.05
C ILE A 16 -3.69 10.18 -20.27
N ARG A 17 -3.43 8.92 -20.54
CA ARG A 17 -4.07 7.79 -19.86
C ARG A 17 -3.34 7.52 -18.54
N ILE A 18 -4.07 7.44 -17.43
CA ILE A 18 -3.55 6.97 -16.14
C ILE A 18 -3.79 5.46 -16.02
N SER A 19 -5.03 5.03 -16.29
CA SER A 19 -5.47 3.64 -16.17
C SER A 19 -6.29 3.21 -17.40
N GLU A 20 -6.81 1.99 -17.46
CA GLU A 20 -7.67 1.59 -18.59
C GLU A 20 -8.92 2.44 -18.78
N LYS A 21 -9.39 3.06 -17.70
CA LYS A 21 -10.66 3.79 -17.69
C LYS A 21 -10.47 5.29 -17.45
N GLU A 22 -9.31 5.73 -16.97
CA GLU A 22 -9.08 7.12 -16.59
C GLU A 22 -8.07 7.83 -17.50
N LYS A 23 -8.41 9.07 -17.82
CA LYS A 23 -7.58 9.99 -18.57
C LYS A 23 -7.53 11.32 -17.85
N ILE A 24 -6.36 11.93 -17.83
CA ILE A 24 -6.10 13.25 -17.29
C ILE A 24 -5.77 14.21 -18.43
N LYS A 25 -6.24 15.45 -18.31
CA LYS A 25 -5.83 16.53 -19.20
C LYS A 25 -4.86 17.44 -18.45
N ILE A 26 -3.69 17.67 -19.02
CA ILE A 26 -2.68 18.55 -18.42
C ILE A 26 -3.10 20.01 -18.64
N THR A 27 -3.53 20.69 -17.60
CA THR A 27 -3.94 22.11 -17.67
C THR A 27 -2.79 23.04 -17.38
N GLU A 28 -1.98 22.71 -16.38
CA GLU A 28 -0.83 23.48 -15.92
C GLU A 28 0.33 22.55 -15.61
N MET A 29 1.54 22.99 -15.97
CA MET A 29 2.78 22.25 -15.76
C MET A 29 3.90 23.21 -15.40
N CYS A 30 4.67 22.86 -14.38
CA CYS A 30 5.86 23.60 -13.96
C CYS A 30 7.07 22.67 -13.85
N VAL A 31 8.27 23.22 -13.99
CA VAL A 31 9.54 22.49 -13.84
C VAL A 31 10.36 23.17 -12.72
N PRO A 32 10.79 22.42 -11.69
CA PRO A 32 11.74 22.93 -10.70
C PRO A 32 13.14 23.04 -11.33
N THR A 33 13.65 24.26 -11.51
CA THR A 33 14.97 24.54 -12.08
C THR A 33 15.73 25.51 -11.19
N ASN A 34 16.95 25.15 -10.78
CA ASN A 34 17.83 26.01 -9.95
C ASN A 34 17.18 26.58 -8.67
N GLY A 35 16.25 25.85 -8.06
CA GLY A 35 15.55 26.27 -6.84
C GLY A 35 14.30 27.13 -7.08
N GLU A 36 13.96 27.41 -8.35
CA GLU A 36 12.73 28.11 -8.72
C GLU A 36 11.75 27.16 -9.43
N ILE A 37 10.46 27.42 -9.28
CA ILE A 37 9.39 26.69 -10.00
C ILE A 37 8.98 27.56 -11.19
N VAL A 38 9.34 27.13 -12.40
CA VAL A 38 9.03 27.86 -13.63
C VAL A 38 7.91 27.18 -14.42
N PRO A 39 6.91 27.91 -14.93
CA PRO A 39 5.91 27.35 -15.83
C PRO A 39 6.57 26.78 -17.10
N ALA A 40 6.08 25.65 -17.60
CA ALA A 40 6.60 25.00 -18.78
C ALA A 40 5.48 24.49 -19.70
N ASP A 41 5.63 24.75 -21.00
CA ASP A 41 4.67 24.28 -22.02
C ASP A 41 4.91 22.84 -22.46
N HIS A 42 6.14 22.35 -22.28
CA HIS A 42 6.53 20.99 -22.61
C HIS A 42 7.61 20.49 -21.64
N ALA A 43 7.73 19.17 -21.52
CA ALA A 43 8.76 18.52 -20.73
C ALA A 43 9.25 17.22 -21.40
N CYS A 44 10.53 16.95 -21.25
CA CYS A 44 11.29 15.93 -21.95
C CYS A 44 11.66 14.74 -21.03
N PRO A 45 12.09 13.60 -21.60
CA PRO A 45 12.58 12.48 -20.81
C PRO A 45 13.75 12.89 -19.91
N GLY A 46 13.70 12.45 -18.64
CA GLY A 46 14.68 12.75 -17.61
C GLY A 46 14.28 13.89 -16.68
N GLU A 47 13.32 14.72 -17.07
CA GLU A 47 12.85 15.85 -16.26
C GLU A 47 11.87 15.41 -15.17
N ILE A 48 11.84 16.19 -14.10
CA ILE A 48 10.83 16.13 -13.05
C ILE A 48 9.93 17.35 -13.25
N VAL A 49 8.62 17.14 -13.30
CA VAL A 49 7.63 18.19 -13.47
C VAL A 49 6.64 18.20 -12.32
N ILE A 50 6.00 19.34 -12.10
CA ILE A 50 4.90 19.51 -11.16
C ILE A 50 3.64 19.71 -12.01
N LEU A 51 2.67 18.81 -11.84
CA LEU A 51 1.35 18.90 -12.46
C LEU A 51 0.35 19.39 -11.42
N ALA A 52 -0.51 20.33 -11.79
CA ALA A 52 -1.64 20.76 -10.97
C ALA A 52 -2.83 19.83 -11.26
N ASP A 53 -3.00 18.82 -10.40
CA ASP A 53 -4.11 17.88 -10.48
C ASP A 53 -4.34 17.25 -9.10
N ASP A 54 -5.62 17.07 -8.76
CA ASP A 54 -6.07 16.55 -7.45
C ASP A 54 -6.49 15.06 -7.52
N THR A 55 -6.47 14.45 -8.71
CA THR A 55 -6.90 13.07 -8.93
C THR A 55 -5.74 12.08 -8.94
N LEU A 56 -4.53 12.54 -9.28
CA LEU A 56 -3.32 11.72 -9.31
C LEU A 56 -2.87 11.31 -7.91
N LYS A 57 -2.64 10.02 -7.75
CA LYS A 57 -2.11 9.40 -6.53
C LYS A 57 -0.62 9.08 -6.64
N LEU A 58 -0.03 8.80 -5.49
CA LEU A 58 1.37 8.42 -5.40
C LEU A 58 1.60 7.07 -6.10
N ASN A 59 2.66 7.00 -6.92
CA ASN A 59 2.99 5.88 -7.82
C ASN A 59 2.04 5.67 -9.02
N ASP A 60 1.10 6.58 -9.30
CA ASP A 60 0.33 6.50 -10.54
C ASP A 60 1.24 6.58 -11.77
N ILE A 61 0.91 5.77 -12.79
CA ILE A 61 1.65 5.67 -14.03
C ILE A 61 0.93 6.47 -15.12
N LEU A 62 1.63 7.44 -15.68
CA LEU A 62 1.12 8.24 -16.79
C LEU A 62 1.62 7.69 -18.14
N GLY A 63 0.69 7.31 -19.01
CA GLY A 63 0.98 6.86 -20.37
C GLY A 63 1.22 5.36 -20.49
N ASN A 64 2.41 4.97 -20.99
CA ASN A 64 2.71 3.57 -21.31
C ASN A 64 3.66 2.94 -20.28
N GLU A 65 3.10 2.10 -19.41
CA GLU A 65 3.82 1.36 -18.37
C GLU A 65 4.98 0.51 -18.90
N LYS A 66 4.89 -0.02 -20.13
CA LYS A 66 5.95 -0.88 -20.72
C LYS A 66 7.26 -0.14 -20.95
N LEU A 67 7.22 1.20 -20.99
CA LEU A 67 8.40 2.05 -21.18
C LEU A 67 9.04 2.45 -19.85
N LEU A 68 8.43 2.13 -18.71
CA LEU A 68 9.03 2.39 -17.41
C LEU A 68 10.20 1.43 -17.16
N PRO A 69 11.31 1.92 -16.59
CA PRO A 69 12.36 1.03 -16.12
C PRO A 69 11.75 0.06 -15.10
N HIS A 70 11.77 -1.23 -15.42
CA HIS A 70 11.32 -2.27 -14.50
C HIS A 70 12.27 -2.29 -13.30
N LYS A 71 11.85 -1.69 -12.20
CA LYS A 71 12.45 -1.94 -10.90
C LYS A 71 12.07 -3.37 -10.54
N THR A 72 13.03 -4.25 -10.33
CA THR A 72 12.82 -5.41 -9.43
C THR A 72 12.36 -4.81 -8.11
N ARG A 73 11.05 -4.89 -7.86
CA ARG A 73 10.45 -4.52 -6.58
C ARG A 73 11.15 -5.40 -5.57
N ILE A 74 12.00 -4.80 -4.74
CA ILE A 74 12.52 -5.51 -3.58
C ILE A 74 11.34 -5.48 -2.62
N ASP A 75 10.49 -6.50 -2.71
CA ASP A 75 9.38 -6.75 -1.78
C ASP A 75 9.95 -7.24 -0.43
N ASN A 76 11.05 -6.63 0.04
CA ASN A 76 11.41 -6.77 1.43
C ASN A 76 10.42 -5.91 2.21
N PRO A 77 9.55 -6.51 3.03
CA PRO A 77 8.84 -5.73 4.01
C PRO A 77 9.89 -5.03 4.88
N MET A 78 9.91 -3.70 4.84
CA MET A 78 10.72 -2.95 5.78
C MET A 78 10.09 -3.13 7.16
N PRO A 79 10.89 -3.38 8.21
CA PRO A 79 10.35 -3.49 9.55
C PRO A 79 9.67 -2.18 9.91
N LEU A 80 8.36 -2.23 10.16
CA LEU A 80 7.58 -1.09 10.62
C LEU A 80 7.44 -1.18 12.14
N LEU A 81 7.56 -0.03 12.79
CA LEU A 81 7.12 0.19 14.15
C LEU A 81 5.61 0.39 14.17
N ARG A 82 4.96 -0.09 15.22
CA ARG A 82 3.53 0.10 15.47
C ARG A 82 3.32 0.74 16.83
N THR A 83 2.45 1.74 16.87
CA THR A 83 2.05 2.39 18.12
C THR A 83 0.55 2.69 18.11
N THR A 84 0.03 3.04 19.27
CA THR A 84 -1.30 3.62 19.41
C THR A 84 -1.18 5.14 19.45
N VAL A 85 -2.08 5.82 18.75
CA VAL A 85 -2.21 7.27 18.76
C VAL A 85 -3.60 7.67 19.24
N GLU A 86 -3.67 8.62 20.15
CA GLU A 86 -4.92 9.16 20.67
C GLU A 86 -4.86 10.69 20.69
N PRO A 87 -5.96 11.39 20.39
CA PRO A 87 -5.96 12.85 20.56
C PRO A 87 -5.97 13.17 22.05
N GLN A 88 -5.24 14.21 22.47
CA GLN A 88 -5.31 14.66 23.88
C GLN A 88 -6.74 15.05 24.29
N LYS A 89 -7.52 15.56 23.33
CA LYS A 89 -8.94 15.88 23.52
C LYS A 89 -9.78 14.83 22.79
N PRO A 90 -10.62 14.05 23.49
CA PRO A 90 -11.45 13.01 22.87
C PRO A 90 -12.35 13.53 21.74
N GLU A 91 -12.78 14.78 21.82
CA GLU A 91 -13.59 15.47 20.81
C GLU A 91 -12.88 15.63 19.47
N GLN A 92 -11.54 15.63 19.45
CA GLN A 92 -10.73 15.78 18.24
C GLN A 92 -10.43 14.45 17.53
N ARG A 93 -11.04 13.34 17.96
CA ARG A 93 -10.80 12.02 17.35
C ARG A 93 -11.11 11.98 15.86
N GLU A 94 -12.19 12.60 15.42
CA GLU A 94 -12.55 12.67 14.00
C GLU A 94 -11.55 13.51 13.19
N ALA A 95 -11.10 14.64 13.75
CA ALA A 95 -10.07 15.48 13.14
C ALA A 95 -8.74 14.74 13.01
N LEU A 96 -8.35 13.96 14.02
CA LEU A 96 -7.16 13.10 13.97
C LEU A 96 -7.26 12.07 12.85
N LEU A 97 -8.38 11.36 12.73
CA LEU A 97 -8.57 10.35 11.68
C LEU A 97 -8.48 10.95 10.28
N ASN A 98 -9.11 12.11 10.06
CA ASN A 98 -9.04 12.81 8.78
C ASN A 98 -7.60 13.27 8.46
N ALA A 99 -6.90 13.81 9.46
CA ALA A 99 -5.51 14.23 9.30
C ALA A 99 -4.59 13.04 8.98
N LEU A 100 -4.72 11.93 9.70
CA LEU A 100 -3.95 10.71 9.44
C LEU A 100 -4.23 10.14 8.04
N ALA A 101 -5.48 10.20 7.58
CA ALA A 101 -5.84 9.78 6.22
C ALA A 101 -5.15 10.63 5.15
N GLU A 102 -5.13 11.95 5.31
CA GLU A 102 -4.42 12.83 4.39
C GLU A 102 -2.90 12.61 4.42
N ILE A 103 -2.31 12.42 5.62
CA ILE A 103 -0.88 12.20 5.74
C ILE A 103 -0.49 10.85 5.12
N ALA A 104 -1.26 9.78 5.36
CA ALA A 104 -1.03 8.45 4.80
C ALA A 104 -1.14 8.42 3.26
N ASP A 105 -1.99 9.26 2.67
CA ASP A 105 -2.06 9.39 1.20
C ASP A 105 -0.78 10.02 0.61
N THR A 106 -0.06 10.83 1.40
CA THR A 106 1.21 11.46 1.00
C THR A 106 2.45 10.61 1.29
N ASP A 107 2.40 9.70 2.26
CA ASP A 107 3.51 8.83 2.67
C ASP A 107 3.11 7.35 2.61
N PRO A 108 3.54 6.61 1.58
CA PRO A 108 3.16 5.21 1.39
C PRO A 108 3.76 4.25 2.42
N LEU A 109 4.65 4.72 3.30
CA LEU A 109 5.20 3.93 4.40
C LEU A 109 4.44 4.17 5.72
N LEU A 110 3.53 5.14 5.74
CA LEU A 110 2.65 5.40 6.85
C LEU A 110 1.30 4.72 6.62
N HIS A 111 0.92 3.84 7.54
CA HIS A 111 -0.39 3.19 7.52
C HIS A 111 -1.05 3.37 8.87
N PHE A 112 -2.37 3.51 8.88
CA PHE A 112 -3.14 3.47 10.11
C PHE A 112 -4.36 2.59 9.96
N ASP A 113 -4.74 1.97 11.05
CA ASP A 113 -5.91 1.11 11.17
C ASP A 113 -6.61 1.38 12.50
N ILE A 114 -7.87 0.96 12.60
CA ILE A 114 -8.62 1.04 13.86
C ILE A 114 -8.79 -0.38 14.35
N ASP A 115 -8.29 -0.66 15.56
CA ASP A 115 -8.42 -1.98 16.16
C ASP A 115 -9.91 -2.27 16.40
N THR A 116 -10.39 -3.39 15.86
CA THR A 116 -11.83 -3.74 15.92
C THR A 116 -12.31 -4.13 17.33
N VAL A 117 -11.40 -4.47 18.23
CA VAL A 117 -11.69 -4.90 19.60
C VAL A 117 -11.54 -3.72 20.56
N THR A 118 -10.36 -3.08 20.58
CA THR A 118 -10.06 -1.99 21.51
C THR A 118 -10.58 -0.63 21.04
N HIS A 119 -10.89 -0.50 19.74
CA HIS A 119 -11.24 0.77 19.10
C HIS A 119 -10.11 1.82 19.20
N GLU A 120 -8.88 1.38 19.47
CA GLU A 120 -7.70 2.23 19.45
C GLU A 120 -7.27 2.52 18.00
N ILE A 121 -6.66 3.68 17.78
CA ILE A 121 -6.11 4.04 16.46
C ILE A 121 -4.66 3.57 16.45
N MET A 122 -4.37 2.60 15.58
CA MET A 122 -3.06 2.00 15.43
C MET A 122 -2.33 2.65 14.25
N LEU A 123 -1.08 3.03 14.47
CA LEU A 123 -0.24 3.70 13.48
C LEU A 123 1.01 2.85 13.22
N SER A 124 1.28 2.56 11.95
CA SER A 124 2.45 1.81 11.48
C SER A 124 3.35 2.71 10.64
N PHE A 125 4.63 2.76 10.99
CA PHE A 125 5.60 3.72 10.43
C PHE A 125 7.04 3.17 10.47
N LEU A 126 7.96 3.79 9.75
CA LEU A 126 9.33 3.29 9.53
C LEU A 126 10.27 3.49 10.74
N GLY A 127 10.10 4.58 11.50
CA GLY A 127 11.01 4.91 12.59
C GLY A 127 10.63 6.14 13.40
N ASN A 128 11.27 6.31 14.56
CA ASN A 128 10.95 7.38 15.53
C ASN A 128 11.02 8.79 14.92
N VAL A 129 11.95 9.05 14.01
CA VAL A 129 12.05 10.37 13.33
C VAL A 129 10.80 10.66 12.51
N GLN A 130 10.24 9.67 11.80
CA GLN A 130 9.00 9.84 11.04
C GLN A 130 7.82 10.15 11.98
N MET A 131 7.77 9.49 13.14
CA MET A 131 6.75 9.74 14.17
C MET A 131 6.81 11.17 14.70
N GLU A 132 8.00 11.69 15.02
CA GLU A 132 8.19 13.08 15.48
C GLU A 132 7.69 14.08 14.43
N VAL A 133 7.99 13.84 13.15
CA VAL A 133 7.51 14.68 12.04
C VAL A 133 5.99 14.62 11.91
N ILE A 134 5.38 13.45 12.04
CA ILE A 134 3.92 13.29 11.98
C ILE A 134 3.25 14.07 13.13
N CYS A 135 3.77 13.97 14.35
CA CYS A 135 3.28 14.74 15.50
C CYS A 135 3.32 16.25 15.21
N ALA A 136 4.46 16.74 14.70
CA ALA A 136 4.60 18.15 14.35
C ALA A 136 3.59 18.57 13.27
N ILE A 137 3.37 17.75 12.24
CA ILE A 137 2.38 18.04 11.19
C ILE A 137 0.96 18.09 11.76
N LEU A 138 0.60 17.15 12.64
CA LEU A 138 -0.72 17.11 13.29
C LEU A 138 -0.98 18.39 14.11
N GLU A 139 0.03 18.87 14.84
CA GLU A 139 -0.08 20.08 15.65
C GLU A 139 -0.09 21.35 14.79
N GLU A 140 0.88 21.50 13.88
CA GLU A 140 1.09 22.72 13.09
C GLU A 140 0.01 22.93 12.02
N LYS A 141 -0.34 21.87 11.28
CA LYS A 141 -1.27 21.95 10.14
C LYS A 141 -2.71 21.68 10.53
N TYR A 142 -2.94 20.71 11.42
CA TYR A 142 -4.29 20.25 11.75
C TYR A 142 -4.78 20.71 13.13
N HIS A 143 -3.90 21.33 13.94
CA HIS A 143 -4.21 21.79 15.29
C HIS A 143 -4.75 20.66 16.19
N VAL A 144 -4.23 19.45 15.99
CA VAL A 144 -4.54 18.26 16.77
C VAL A 144 -3.30 17.86 17.55
N GLU A 145 -3.37 18.02 18.87
CA GLU A 145 -2.36 17.47 19.76
C GLU A 145 -2.67 15.99 20.00
N ALA A 146 -1.73 15.12 19.66
CA ALA A 146 -1.87 13.67 19.80
C ALA A 146 -0.86 13.12 20.82
N GLU A 147 -1.32 12.21 21.67
CA GLU A 147 -0.48 11.39 22.54
C GLU A 147 -0.19 10.07 21.85
N ILE A 148 1.09 9.70 21.80
CA ILE A 148 1.56 8.48 21.18
C ILE A 148 2.19 7.59 22.25
N LYS A 149 1.75 6.33 22.31
CA LYS A 149 2.31 5.33 23.23
C LYS A 149 3.69 4.86 22.75
N GLU A 150 4.42 4.14 23.60
CA GLU A 150 5.72 3.61 23.22
C GLU A 150 5.60 2.66 22.01
N PRO A 151 6.35 2.89 20.92
CA PRO A 151 6.24 2.07 19.74
C PRO A 151 6.80 0.66 19.97
N THR A 152 6.10 -0.32 19.42
CA THR A 152 6.46 -1.73 19.42
C THR A 152 6.83 -2.17 18.01
N VAL A 153 7.57 -3.27 17.89
CA VAL A 153 7.97 -3.81 16.58
C VAL A 153 6.89 -4.77 16.08
N ILE A 154 6.46 -4.62 14.81
CA ILE A 154 5.66 -5.65 14.16
C ILE A 154 6.60 -6.79 13.77
N TYR A 155 6.40 -7.95 14.38
CA TYR A 155 7.09 -9.17 13.97
C TYR A 155 6.34 -9.83 12.81
N MET A 156 7.08 -10.43 11.89
CA MET A 156 6.52 -11.29 10.86
C MET A 156 6.78 -12.75 11.20
N GLU A 157 5.75 -13.57 11.10
CA GLU A 157 5.87 -15.01 11.28
C GLU A 157 6.36 -15.69 10.02
N ARG A 158 7.14 -16.75 10.19
CA ARG A 158 7.53 -17.65 9.09
C ARG A 158 7.55 -19.10 9.54
N PRO A 159 7.15 -20.06 8.68
CA PRO A 159 7.32 -21.47 8.99
C PRO A 159 8.80 -21.81 9.12
N LEU A 160 9.14 -22.75 10.01
CA LEU A 160 10.51 -23.28 10.16
C LEU A 160 10.77 -24.51 9.30
N ARG A 161 9.70 -25.22 8.91
CA ARG A 161 9.75 -26.47 8.18
C ARG A 161 8.54 -26.58 7.25
N LYS A 162 8.67 -27.45 6.26
CA LYS A 162 7.55 -27.85 5.41
C LYS A 162 6.43 -28.47 6.25
N ALA A 163 5.19 -28.11 5.93
CA ALA A 163 3.98 -28.74 6.48
C ALA A 163 2.91 -28.87 5.39
N GLU A 164 2.14 -29.95 5.45
CA GLU A 164 1.02 -30.20 4.55
C GLU A 164 -0.23 -30.50 5.37
N TYR A 165 -1.37 -29.93 5.00
CA TYR A 165 -2.65 -30.18 5.65
C TYR A 165 -3.78 -30.10 4.64
N THR A 166 -4.80 -30.94 4.82
CA THR A 166 -6.00 -30.96 3.97
C THR A 166 -7.24 -30.88 4.83
N ILE A 167 -8.12 -29.95 4.50
CA ILE A 167 -9.45 -29.85 5.09
C ILE A 167 -10.49 -30.41 4.13
N HIS A 168 -11.50 -31.07 4.70
CA HIS A 168 -12.73 -31.44 4.01
C HIS A 168 -13.83 -30.50 4.49
N ILE A 169 -14.50 -29.86 3.53
CA ILE A 169 -15.54 -28.86 3.76
C ILE A 169 -16.88 -29.57 3.50
N GLU A 170 -17.66 -29.72 4.56
CA GLU A 170 -19.00 -30.29 4.53
C GLU A 170 -20.00 -29.27 5.11
N VAL A 171 -20.99 -28.88 4.31
CA VAL A 171 -22.04 -27.94 4.74
C VAL A 171 -23.42 -28.55 4.47
N PRO A 172 -24.06 -29.19 5.47
CA PRO A 172 -25.42 -29.70 5.29
C PRO A 172 -26.40 -28.58 4.89
N PRO A 173 -27.37 -28.82 3.97
CA PRO A 173 -27.72 -30.08 3.31
C PRO A 173 -26.98 -30.32 1.98
N ASN A 174 -25.95 -29.54 1.65
CA ASN A 174 -25.22 -29.64 0.39
C ASN A 174 -24.54 -31.03 0.27
N PRO A 175 -24.90 -31.86 -0.72
CA PRO A 175 -24.33 -33.21 -0.87
C PRO A 175 -22.93 -33.21 -1.51
N PHE A 176 -22.42 -32.06 -1.95
CA PHE A 176 -21.12 -31.96 -2.61
C PHE A 176 -19.99 -31.76 -1.60
N TRP A 177 -19.03 -32.67 -1.60
CA TRP A 177 -17.78 -32.54 -0.84
C TRP A 177 -16.82 -31.58 -1.55
N ALA A 178 -16.29 -30.62 -0.80
CA ALA A 178 -15.15 -29.83 -1.22
C ALA A 178 -13.96 -30.15 -0.32
N SER A 179 -12.74 -30.07 -0.85
CA SER A 179 -11.52 -30.25 -0.07
C SER A 179 -10.45 -29.28 -0.54
N VAL A 180 -9.70 -28.74 0.40
CA VAL A 180 -8.56 -27.86 0.12
C VAL A 180 -7.35 -28.41 0.84
N GLY A 181 -6.30 -28.74 0.06
CA GLY A 181 -5.00 -29.15 0.56
C GLY A 181 -3.98 -28.05 0.33
N LEU A 182 -3.21 -27.71 1.37
CA LEU A 182 -2.14 -26.71 1.31
C LEU A 182 -0.81 -27.35 1.72
N SER A 183 0.26 -26.95 1.05
CA SER A 183 1.65 -27.25 1.40
C SER A 183 2.37 -25.93 1.62
N ILE A 184 2.91 -25.72 2.82
CA ILE A 184 3.58 -24.48 3.22
C ILE A 184 5.05 -24.81 3.49
N GLU A 185 5.97 -24.04 2.91
CA GLU A 185 7.41 -24.28 3.00
C GLU A 185 8.16 -22.97 3.31
N PRO A 186 9.26 -23.01 4.10
CA PRO A 186 10.08 -21.83 4.34
C PRO A 186 10.83 -21.41 3.08
N LEU A 187 10.81 -20.11 2.78
CA LEU A 187 11.61 -19.50 1.72
C LEU A 187 12.83 -18.75 2.28
N PRO A 188 13.86 -18.47 1.45
CA PRO A 188 14.95 -17.58 1.82
C PRO A 188 14.43 -16.22 2.33
N ILE A 189 15.17 -15.62 3.26
CA ILE A 189 14.80 -14.32 3.82
C ILE A 189 14.71 -13.29 2.69
N GLY A 190 13.64 -12.50 2.69
CA GLY A 190 13.37 -11.48 1.67
C GLY A 190 12.67 -11.99 0.41
N SER A 191 12.25 -13.26 0.38
CA SER A 191 11.50 -13.81 -0.77
C SER A 191 10.03 -13.38 -0.82
N GLY A 192 9.54 -12.72 0.23
CA GLY A 192 8.13 -12.38 0.42
C GLY A 192 7.25 -13.62 0.58
N VAL A 193 5.93 -13.40 0.45
CA VAL A 193 4.94 -14.48 0.35
C VAL A 193 4.82 -14.89 -1.11
N GLN A 194 4.99 -16.19 -1.40
CA GLN A 194 4.82 -16.73 -2.74
C GLN A 194 3.72 -17.79 -2.72
N TYR A 195 2.86 -17.77 -3.73
CA TYR A 195 1.77 -18.71 -3.91
C TYR A 195 1.91 -19.42 -5.26
N GLU A 196 1.74 -20.74 -5.25
CA GLU A 196 1.70 -21.56 -6.46
C GLU A 196 0.53 -22.55 -6.36
N SER A 197 -0.32 -22.59 -7.39
CA SER A 197 -1.33 -23.64 -7.55
C SER A 197 -0.77 -24.78 -8.39
N ARG A 198 -0.75 -26.00 -7.82
CA ARG A 198 -0.39 -27.23 -8.56
C ARG A 198 -1.58 -27.86 -9.28
N VAL A 199 -2.77 -27.29 -9.18
CA VAL A 199 -4.00 -27.83 -9.78
C VAL A 199 -4.17 -27.30 -11.20
N SER A 200 -4.30 -28.22 -12.17
CA SER A 200 -4.53 -27.80 -13.57
C SER A 200 -5.87 -27.09 -13.73
N LEU A 201 -5.91 -26.09 -14.62
CA LEU A 201 -7.12 -25.35 -14.97
C LEU A 201 -8.26 -26.22 -15.51
N GLY A 202 -7.93 -27.38 -16.07
CA GLY A 202 -8.93 -28.35 -16.53
C GLY A 202 -9.63 -29.12 -15.41
N TYR A 203 -9.04 -29.14 -14.20
CA TYR A 203 -9.61 -29.84 -13.03
C TYR A 203 -10.37 -28.90 -12.09
N LEU A 204 -9.91 -27.65 -11.97
CA LEU A 204 -10.55 -26.63 -11.15
C LEU A 204 -10.49 -25.29 -11.87
N ASN A 205 -11.64 -24.64 -12.04
CA ASN A 205 -11.73 -23.33 -12.70
C ASN A 205 -10.83 -22.30 -11.97
N GLN A 206 -10.18 -21.43 -12.74
CA GLN A 206 -9.36 -20.32 -12.25
C GLN A 206 -10.07 -19.49 -11.16
N SER A 207 -11.38 -19.28 -11.26
CA SER A 207 -12.12 -18.52 -10.25
C SER A 207 -12.02 -19.13 -8.85
N PHE A 208 -12.10 -20.45 -8.73
CA PHE A 208 -11.93 -21.16 -7.45
C PHE A 208 -10.47 -21.16 -6.99
N GLN A 209 -9.52 -21.26 -7.93
CA GLN A 209 -8.10 -21.16 -7.59
C GLN A 209 -7.75 -19.77 -7.04
N ASN A 210 -8.29 -18.71 -7.63
CA ASN A 210 -8.13 -17.34 -7.15
C ASN A 210 -8.75 -17.16 -5.77
N ALA A 211 -9.95 -17.71 -5.53
CA ALA A 211 -10.58 -17.65 -4.21
C ALA A 211 -9.75 -18.36 -3.13
N VAL A 212 -9.11 -19.49 -3.45
CA VAL A 212 -8.18 -20.17 -2.53
C VAL A 212 -6.93 -19.31 -2.30
N MET A 213 -6.37 -18.70 -3.34
CA MET A 213 -5.21 -17.80 -3.20
C MET A 213 -5.54 -16.60 -2.30
N GLU A 214 -6.65 -15.92 -2.53
CA GLU A 214 -7.12 -14.81 -1.70
C GLU A 214 -7.32 -15.24 -0.24
N GLY A 215 -7.92 -16.42 -0.02
CA GLY A 215 -8.07 -16.98 1.32
C GLY A 215 -6.75 -17.31 2.02
N VAL A 216 -5.75 -17.79 1.27
CA VAL A 216 -4.40 -18.03 1.80
C VAL A 216 -3.72 -16.71 2.17
N LEU A 217 -3.79 -15.70 1.31
CA LEU A 217 -3.23 -14.37 1.57
C LEU A 217 -3.87 -13.72 2.79
N TYR A 218 -5.20 -13.79 2.90
CA TYR A 218 -5.94 -13.35 4.08
C TYR A 218 -5.53 -14.13 5.33
N GLY A 219 -5.32 -15.45 5.21
CA GLY A 219 -4.78 -16.27 6.29
C GLY A 219 -3.37 -15.87 6.73
N CYS A 220 -2.55 -15.30 5.85
CA CYS A 220 -1.24 -14.76 6.22
C CYS A 220 -1.29 -13.44 7.00
N GLU A 221 -2.45 -12.77 7.05
CA GLU A 221 -2.68 -11.63 7.95
C GLU A 221 -2.90 -12.09 9.41
N GLN A 222 -2.92 -13.40 9.66
CA GLN A 222 -3.11 -14.00 10.98
C GLN A 222 -2.05 -15.08 11.25
N GLY A 223 -1.50 -15.07 12.46
CA GLY A 223 -0.50 -16.02 12.93
C GLY A 223 -0.76 -16.49 14.35
N LEU A 224 0.15 -17.29 14.89
CA LEU A 224 0.04 -17.78 16.26
C LEU A 224 0.22 -16.64 17.28
N TYR A 225 0.97 -15.61 16.91
CA TYR A 225 1.32 -14.43 17.68
C TYR A 225 0.61 -13.16 17.20
N GLY A 226 -0.38 -13.29 16.30
CA GLY A 226 -1.17 -12.19 15.73
C GLY A 226 -0.74 -11.87 14.31
#